data_AF-A0A2A2PWQ9-F1
#
_entry.id   AF-A0A2A2PWQ9-F1
#
_cell.length_a   1.000
_cell.length_b   1.000
_cell.length_c   1.000
_cell.angle_alpha   90.00
_cell.angle_beta   90.00
_cell.angle_gamma   90.00
#
_symmetry.space_group_name_H-M   'P 1'
#
loop_
_entity.id
_entity.type
_entity.pdbx_description
1 polymer ?
#
loop_
_entity_poly.entity_id
_entity_poly.type
_entity_poly.pdbx_seq_one_letter_code
_entity_poly.pdbx_strand_id
1 'polypeptide(L)'
;MAGPEGGCALRTHPARPPRPAIPSSGIACHRPATAHPAWNRLRGPLIPRLCSGELARQFGMEILSPNSAILDKTRELCTLILQSGEYRENVSKIDAFFSDKAAQSAYRHFSKLGESLHQKQHAGELTQADIDGYDKEMAALRENPVTAAFMDAEETLNGIVSQVSKLVGKTLELGRIPEPEELSDGCCNSGGCGCH
;
A
#
# COMPACT_ATOMS: atom_id res chain seq x y z
N MET A 1 55.36 46.97 -14.61
CA MET A 1 55.58 46.06 -15.75
C MET A 1 55.39 44.65 -15.21
N ALA A 2 54.14 44.17 -15.29
CA ALA A 2 53.70 43.15 -16.25
C ALA A 2 54.18 41.75 -15.84
N GLY A 3 53.23 40.86 -15.49
CA GLY A 3 53.46 39.41 -15.45
C GLY A 3 53.79 38.85 -16.85
N PRO A 4 53.77 37.52 -17.10
CA PRO A 4 52.56 36.73 -16.80
C PRO A 4 52.75 35.18 -16.64
N GLU A 5 51.61 34.50 -16.38
CA GLU A 5 51.21 33.10 -16.72
C GLU A 5 51.98 31.91 -16.13
N GLY A 6 51.36 30.85 -15.58
CA GLY A 6 50.07 30.23 -15.91
C GLY A 6 50.35 28.85 -16.52
N GLY A 7 50.59 27.82 -15.69
CA GLY A 7 50.95 26.47 -16.13
C GLY A 7 50.03 25.41 -15.52
N CYS A 8 48.90 25.16 -16.18
CA CYS A 8 47.92 24.14 -15.83
C CYS A 8 48.42 22.76 -16.28
N ALA A 9 48.70 21.86 -15.35
CA ALA A 9 49.12 20.49 -15.64
C ALA A 9 47.93 19.65 -16.16
N LEU A 10 47.89 19.46 -17.48
CA LEU A 10 47.03 18.50 -18.17
C LEU A 10 47.35 17.07 -17.71
N ARG A 11 46.45 16.48 -16.91
CA ARG A 11 46.41 15.02 -16.70
C ARG A 11 45.86 14.35 -17.96
N THR A 12 46.61 13.39 -18.44
CA THR A 12 46.26 12.47 -19.52
C THR A 12 45.14 11.53 -19.06
N HIS A 13 44.03 11.50 -19.82
CA HIS A 13 42.97 10.49 -19.66
C HIS A 13 43.33 9.24 -20.47
N PRO A 14 43.30 8.03 -19.89
CA PRO A 14 43.38 6.80 -20.68
C PRO A 14 42.05 6.51 -21.41
N ALA A 15 42.19 5.95 -22.61
CA ALA A 15 41.12 5.61 -23.54
C ALA A 15 40.06 4.64 -22.94
N ARG A 16 38.80 4.88 -23.30
CA ARG A 16 37.63 4.11 -22.87
C ARG A 16 37.55 2.80 -23.67
N PRO A 17 37.36 1.61 -23.04
CA PRO A 17 37.15 0.38 -23.79
C PRO A 17 35.74 0.34 -24.42
N PRO A 18 35.55 -0.41 -25.53
CA PRO A 18 34.27 -0.50 -26.23
C PRO A 18 33.23 -1.27 -25.40
N ARG A 19 31.97 -0.80 -25.44
CA ARG A 19 30.83 -1.45 -24.78
C ARG A 19 30.50 -2.79 -25.45
N PRO A 20 30.22 -3.86 -24.71
CA PRO A 20 29.68 -5.09 -25.29
C PRO A 20 28.24 -4.88 -25.78
N ALA A 21 27.94 -5.42 -26.96
CA ALA A 21 26.59 -5.46 -27.52
C ALA A 21 25.72 -6.45 -26.72
N ILE A 22 24.57 -5.99 -26.24
CA ILE A 22 23.57 -6.83 -25.56
C ILE A 22 22.64 -7.40 -26.65
N PRO A 23 22.45 -8.73 -26.73
CA PRO A 23 21.56 -9.32 -27.73
C PRO A 23 20.09 -9.05 -27.37
N SER A 24 19.35 -8.51 -28.35
CA SER A 24 17.89 -8.37 -28.34
C SER A 24 17.23 -9.75 -28.26
N SER A 25 16.97 -10.22 -27.04
CA SER A 25 16.12 -11.38 -26.79
C SER A 25 14.76 -10.87 -26.35
N GLY A 26 13.77 -11.01 -27.21
CA GLY A 26 12.39 -10.64 -26.91
C GLY A 26 11.89 -11.42 -25.70
N ILE A 27 11.67 -10.73 -24.59
CA ILE A 27 11.00 -11.28 -23.42
C ILE A 27 9.50 -11.11 -23.67
N ALA A 28 8.86 -12.21 -24.06
CA ALA A 28 7.41 -12.34 -24.00
C ALA A 28 6.96 -12.02 -22.57
N CYS A 29 6.05 -11.05 -22.43
CA CYS A 29 5.47 -10.67 -21.15
C CYS A 29 4.76 -11.88 -20.52
N HIS A 30 5.42 -12.52 -19.56
CA HIS A 30 4.76 -13.47 -18.68
C HIS A 30 3.73 -12.73 -17.83
N ARG A 31 2.46 -13.07 -18.06
CA ARG A 31 1.31 -12.77 -17.22
C ARG A 31 1.65 -13.11 -15.76
N PRO A 32 1.60 -12.18 -14.79
CA PRO A 32 1.88 -12.50 -13.40
C PRO A 32 0.71 -13.34 -12.85
N ALA A 33 0.93 -14.65 -12.80
CA ALA A 33 0.06 -15.59 -12.15
C ALA A 33 0.62 -15.89 -10.76
N THR A 34 0.39 -15.01 -9.78
CA THR A 34 0.37 -15.35 -8.34
C THR A 34 -0.09 -14.12 -7.53
N ALA A 35 -1.39 -13.85 -7.51
CA ALA A 35 -1.99 -13.35 -6.27
C ALA A 35 -2.02 -14.53 -5.29
N HIS A 36 -1.75 -14.31 -3.99
CA HIS A 36 -1.92 -15.37 -2.98
C HIS A 36 -3.35 -15.96 -3.13
N PRO A 37 -3.52 -17.29 -3.12
CA PRO A 37 -4.82 -17.91 -3.37
C PRO A 37 -5.92 -17.44 -2.40
N ALA A 38 -5.56 -16.98 -1.20
CA ALA A 38 -6.48 -16.38 -0.22
C ALA A 38 -7.06 -15.03 -0.67
N TRP A 39 -6.25 -14.13 -1.22
CA TRP A 39 -6.72 -12.83 -1.76
C TRP A 39 -7.59 -13.00 -3.01
N ASN A 40 -7.42 -14.09 -3.75
CA ASN A 40 -8.24 -14.36 -4.94
C ASN A 40 -9.67 -14.80 -4.59
N ARG A 41 -9.89 -15.32 -3.37
CA ARG A 41 -11.20 -15.71 -2.80
C ARG A 41 -12.01 -14.50 -2.31
N LEU A 42 -11.37 -13.33 -2.23
CA LEU A 42 -11.94 -12.06 -1.80
C LEU A 42 -12.49 -11.19 -2.95
N ARG A 43 -12.61 -11.71 -4.17
CA ARG A 43 -13.38 -11.04 -5.26
C ARG A 43 -14.90 -11.15 -5.04
N GLY A 44 -15.36 -10.89 -3.82
CA GLY A 44 -16.75 -10.64 -3.44
C GLY A 44 -16.87 -9.25 -2.82
N PRO A 45 -18.08 -8.75 -2.50
CA PRO A 45 -18.33 -7.35 -2.17
C PRO A 45 -17.72 -6.85 -0.85
N LEU A 46 -16.89 -7.65 -0.19
CA LEU A 46 -16.35 -7.39 1.16
C LEU A 46 -14.90 -6.88 1.17
N ILE A 47 -14.32 -6.57 0.00
CA ILE A 47 -13.11 -5.75 -0.11
C ILE A 47 -13.40 -4.66 -1.15
N PRO A 48 -13.05 -3.37 -0.90
CA PRO A 48 -13.09 -2.35 -1.94
C PRO A 48 -12.42 -2.90 -3.20
N ARG A 49 -13.13 -2.85 -4.33
CA ARG A 49 -12.67 -3.32 -5.64
C ARG A 49 -11.34 -2.66 -6.04
N LEU A 50 -10.21 -3.16 -5.54
CA LEU A 50 -8.88 -2.72 -5.95
C LEU A 50 -8.24 -3.69 -6.94
N CYS A 51 -8.89 -4.82 -7.26
CA CYS A 51 -8.38 -5.81 -8.21
C CYS A 51 -9.48 -6.52 -9.03
N SER A 52 -10.49 -5.77 -9.51
CA SER A 52 -11.33 -6.26 -10.62
C SER A 52 -10.56 -6.07 -11.92
N GLY A 53 -10.15 -7.17 -12.55
CA GLY A 53 -9.40 -7.24 -13.81
C GLY A 53 -10.11 -6.69 -15.07
N GLU A 54 -11.11 -5.83 -14.89
CA GLU A 54 -11.84 -5.12 -15.93
C GLU A 54 -11.50 -3.61 -15.98
N LEU A 55 -10.74 -3.10 -15.00
CA LEU A 55 -10.17 -1.73 -15.03
C LEU A 55 -8.72 -1.69 -15.52
N ALA A 56 -8.07 -2.83 -15.75
CA ALA A 56 -6.71 -2.91 -16.26
C ALA A 56 -6.56 -2.40 -17.72
N ARG A 57 -7.66 -2.03 -18.37
CA ARG A 57 -7.68 -1.44 -19.71
C ARG A 57 -7.85 0.08 -19.74
N GLN A 58 -8.04 0.76 -18.60
CA GLN A 58 -8.35 2.19 -18.57
C GLN A 58 -7.43 3.07 -17.70
N PHE A 59 -6.34 2.52 -17.16
CA PHE A 59 -5.25 3.31 -16.56
C PHE A 59 -3.96 3.20 -17.38
N GLY A 60 -4.10 3.31 -18.70
CA GLY A 60 -3.00 3.57 -19.63
C GLY A 60 -2.61 5.05 -19.63
N MET A 61 -2.25 5.60 -18.48
CA MET A 61 -1.34 6.75 -18.41
C MET A 61 -0.18 6.30 -17.54
N GLU A 62 0.80 5.65 -18.16
CA GLU A 62 2.12 5.47 -17.55
C GLU A 62 2.76 6.87 -17.41
N ILE A 63 2.46 7.54 -16.29
CA ILE A 63 3.10 8.81 -15.91
C ILE A 63 4.60 8.60 -15.77
N LEU A 64 5.00 7.42 -15.29
CA LEU A 64 6.38 6.98 -15.21
C LEU A 64 6.69 6.08 -16.40
N SER A 65 7.83 6.32 -17.06
CA SER A 65 8.33 5.41 -18.10
C SER A 65 8.51 4.00 -17.52
N PRO A 66 8.19 2.93 -18.28
CA PRO A 66 8.39 1.53 -17.87
C PRO A 66 9.82 1.22 -17.37
N ASN A 67 10.81 1.96 -17.89
CA ASN A 67 12.23 1.85 -17.56
C ASN A 67 12.70 2.93 -16.57
N SER A 68 11.79 3.56 -15.83
CA SER A 68 12.17 4.56 -14.83
C SER A 68 12.84 3.89 -13.62
N ALA A 69 13.94 4.49 -13.16
CA ALA A 69 14.62 4.05 -11.94
C ALA A 69 13.69 4.08 -10.71
N ILE A 70 12.68 4.96 -10.73
CA ILE A 70 11.62 5.03 -9.71
C ILE A 70 10.82 3.73 -9.69
N LEU A 71 10.32 3.25 -10.84
CA LEU A 71 9.58 1.98 -10.89
C LEU A 71 10.44 0.79 -10.48
N ASP A 72 11.72 0.76 -10.83
CA ASP A 72 12.62 -0.30 -10.39
C ASP A 72 12.77 -0.33 -8.87
N LYS A 73 12.95 0.84 -8.24
CA LYS A 73 13.00 0.96 -6.79
C LYS A 73 11.67 0.68 -6.11
N THR A 74 10.54 1.02 -6.73
CA THR A 74 9.22 0.64 -6.23
C THR A 74 9.02 -0.88 -6.28
N ARG A 75 9.47 -1.58 -7.34
CA ARG A 75 9.42 -3.05 -7.40
C ARG A 75 10.30 -3.70 -6.34
N GLU A 76 11.48 -3.13 -6.10
CA GLU A 76 12.37 -3.57 -5.02
C GLU A 76 11.70 -3.40 -3.65
N LEU A 77 11.08 -2.24 -3.38
CA LEU A 77 10.29 -2.00 -2.16
C LEU A 77 9.16 -3.04 -2.01
N CYS A 78 8.39 -3.30 -3.06
CA CYS A 78 7.33 -4.31 -3.02
C CYS A 78 7.89 -5.70 -2.69
N THR A 79 9.06 -6.05 -3.24
CA THR A 79 9.73 -7.32 -2.94
C THR A 79 10.14 -7.40 -1.47
N LEU A 80 10.69 -6.31 -0.91
CA LEU A 80 11.07 -6.24 0.50
C LEU A 80 9.86 -6.38 1.43
N ILE A 81 8.73 -5.73 1.09
CA ILE A 81 7.48 -5.88 1.84
C ILE A 81 7.03 -7.35 1.85
N LEU A 82 7.02 -8.02 0.69
CA LEU A 82 6.61 -9.42 0.61
C LEU A 82 7.54 -10.38 1.38
N GLN A 83 8.81 -10.03 1.49
CA GLN A 83 9.82 -10.81 2.21
C GLN A 83 9.86 -10.51 3.72
N SER A 84 9.22 -9.43 4.17
CA SER A 84 9.25 -9.05 5.58
C SER A 84 8.54 -10.10 6.45
N GLY A 85 9.06 -10.30 7.66
CA GLY A 85 8.43 -11.18 8.66
C GLY A 85 7.02 -10.72 8.98
N GLU A 86 6.85 -9.40 9.19
CA GLU A 86 5.56 -8.76 9.47
C GLU A 86 4.51 -9.07 8.40
N TYR A 87 4.85 -8.97 7.10
CA TYR A 87 3.90 -9.30 6.04
C TYR A 87 3.50 -10.78 6.09
N ARG A 88 4.49 -11.68 6.17
CA ARG A 88 4.26 -13.13 6.12
C ARG A 88 3.46 -13.63 7.32
N GLU A 89 3.75 -13.12 8.51
CA GLU A 89 3.02 -13.44 9.74
C GLU A 89 1.56 -12.99 9.64
N ASN A 90 1.31 -11.76 9.17
CA ASN A 90 -0.05 -11.24 9.04
C ASN A 90 -0.85 -11.95 7.93
N VAL A 91 -0.22 -12.31 6.80
CA VAL A 91 -0.86 -13.16 5.78
C VAL A 91 -1.24 -14.52 6.35
N SER A 92 -0.39 -15.13 7.19
CA SER A 92 -0.73 -16.41 7.83
C SER A 92 -1.94 -16.30 8.78
N LYS A 93 -2.09 -15.19 9.51
CA LYS A 93 -3.28 -14.95 10.35
C LYS A 93 -4.55 -14.82 9.48
N ILE A 94 -4.43 -14.13 8.35
CA ILE A 94 -5.51 -14.01 7.37
C ILE A 94 -5.90 -15.37 6.78
N ASP A 95 -4.93 -16.22 6.44
CA ASP A 95 -5.18 -17.58 5.94
C ASP A 95 -5.88 -18.46 7.00
N ALA A 96 -5.50 -18.32 8.27
CA ALA A 96 -6.14 -19.02 9.38
C ALA A 96 -7.62 -18.61 9.51
N PHE A 97 -7.91 -17.32 9.40
CA PHE A 97 -9.29 -16.81 9.37
C PHE A 97 -10.11 -17.38 8.20
N PHE A 98 -9.55 -17.43 6.99
CA PHE A 98 -10.24 -18.03 5.84
C PHE A 98 -10.46 -19.54 5.95
N SER A 99 -9.74 -20.20 6.84
CA SER A 99 -9.91 -21.62 7.14
C SER A 99 -10.98 -21.86 8.22
N ASP A 100 -11.33 -20.84 9.02
CA ASP A 100 -12.34 -20.91 10.08
C ASP A 100 -13.69 -20.35 9.60
N LYS A 101 -14.68 -21.23 9.41
CA LYS A 101 -16.03 -20.85 8.97
C LYS A 101 -16.84 -20.10 10.03
N ALA A 102 -16.60 -20.38 11.31
CA ALA A 102 -17.30 -19.73 12.41
C ALA A 102 -16.82 -18.28 12.55
N ALA A 103 -15.50 -18.07 12.53
CA ALA A 103 -14.88 -16.75 12.50
C ALA A 103 -15.38 -15.91 11.31
N GLN A 104 -15.42 -16.49 10.11
CA GLN A 104 -15.96 -15.83 8.93
C GLN A 104 -17.44 -15.46 9.07
N SER A 105 -18.25 -16.31 9.71
CA SER A 105 -19.67 -16.02 9.92
C SER A 105 -19.87 -14.88 10.91
N ALA A 106 -19.15 -14.89 12.02
CA ALA A 106 -19.19 -13.84 13.03
C ALA A 106 -18.75 -12.48 12.45
N TYR A 107 -17.64 -12.47 11.71
CA TYR A 107 -17.16 -11.23 11.07
C TYR A 107 -18.16 -10.69 10.03
N ARG A 108 -18.74 -11.55 9.17
CA ARG A 108 -19.78 -11.10 8.22
C ARG A 108 -21.01 -10.52 8.90
N HIS A 109 -21.41 -11.06 10.05
CA HIS A 109 -22.51 -10.51 10.84
C HIS A 109 -22.17 -9.09 11.32
N PHE A 110 -20.98 -8.94 11.91
CA PHE A 110 -20.48 -7.66 12.37
C PHE A 110 -20.35 -6.62 11.25
N SER A 111 -19.82 -6.99 10.07
CA SER A 111 -19.72 -6.07 8.93
C SER A 111 -21.09 -5.54 8.49
N LYS A 112 -22.12 -6.40 8.46
CA LYS A 112 -23.49 -5.99 8.14
C LYS A 112 -24.07 -5.06 9.19
N LEU A 113 -23.77 -5.31 10.46
CA LEU A 113 -24.19 -4.43 11.55
C LEU A 113 -23.57 -3.04 11.38
N GLY A 114 -22.27 -2.96 11.05
CA GLY A 114 -21.58 -1.70 10.75
C GLY A 114 -22.19 -0.94 9.57
N GLU A 115 -22.53 -1.64 8.48
CA GLU A 115 -23.22 -1.03 7.32
C GLU A 115 -24.61 -0.48 7.71
N SER A 116 -25.37 -1.23 8.51
CA SER A 116 -26.67 -0.77 9.02
C SER A 116 -26.54 0.47 9.92
N LEU A 117 -25.54 0.49 10.81
CA LEU A 117 -25.26 1.65 11.66
C LEU A 117 -24.89 2.88 10.82
N HIS A 118 -24.06 2.70 9.80
CA HIS A 118 -23.69 3.78 8.88
C HIS A 118 -24.91 4.36 8.17
N GLN A 119 -25.83 3.51 7.69
CA GLN A 119 -27.09 3.94 7.10
C GLN A 119 -27.96 4.73 8.08
N LYS A 120 -28.11 4.24 9.32
CA LYS A 120 -28.85 4.95 10.38
C LYS A 120 -28.22 6.30 10.72
N GLN A 121 -26.89 6.38 10.78
CA GLN A 121 -26.18 7.64 11.03
C GLN A 121 -26.45 8.65 9.91
N HIS A 122 -26.40 8.21 8.64
CA HIS A 122 -26.74 9.07 7.51
C HIS A 122 -28.20 9.52 7.48
N ALA A 123 -29.12 8.67 7.96
CA ALA A 123 -30.54 8.99 8.09
C ALA A 123 -30.85 9.86 9.32
N GLY A 124 -29.91 10.04 10.26
CA GLY A 124 -30.15 10.71 11.53
C GLY A 124 -30.94 9.88 12.55
N GLU A 125 -31.02 8.56 12.34
CA GLU A 125 -31.80 7.60 13.15
C GLU A 125 -30.93 6.76 14.10
N LEU A 126 -29.63 7.08 14.20
CA LEU A 126 -28.70 6.36 15.06
C LEU A 126 -29.07 6.55 16.54
N THR A 127 -29.26 5.45 17.25
CA THR A 127 -29.57 5.47 18.69
C THR A 127 -28.39 4.99 19.53
N GLN A 128 -28.40 5.32 20.83
CA GLN A 128 -27.39 4.79 21.76
C GLN A 128 -27.44 3.26 21.87
N ALA A 129 -28.63 2.67 21.83
CA ALA A 129 -28.79 1.21 21.87
C ALA A 129 -28.14 0.52 20.65
N ASP A 130 -28.12 1.17 19.49
CA ASP A 130 -27.43 0.67 18.29
C ASP A 130 -25.91 0.68 18.47
N ILE A 131 -25.37 1.73 19.10
CA ILE A 131 -23.94 1.86 19.42
C ILE A 131 -23.54 0.79 20.44
N ASP A 132 -24.29 0.66 21.53
CA ASP A 132 -24.01 -0.33 22.57
C ASP A 132 -24.08 -1.78 22.03
N GLY A 133 -25.03 -2.04 21.12
CA GLY A 133 -25.15 -3.32 20.44
C GLY A 133 -23.95 -3.62 19.53
N TYR A 134 -23.45 -2.62 18.81
CA TYR A 134 -22.26 -2.75 17.98
C TYR A 134 -20.99 -2.98 18.80
N ASP A 135 -20.79 -2.23 19.88
CA ASP A 135 -19.64 -2.38 20.77
C ASP A 135 -19.59 -3.77 21.42
N LYS A 136 -20.75 -4.31 21.78
CA LYS A 136 -20.87 -5.69 22.31
C LYS A 136 -20.44 -6.73 21.28
N GLU A 137 -20.90 -6.61 20.03
CA GLU A 137 -20.50 -7.53 18.96
C GLU A 137 -19.01 -7.38 18.61
N MET A 138 -18.47 -6.16 18.67
CA MET A 138 -17.03 -5.91 18.51
C MET A 138 -16.21 -6.60 19.61
N ALA A 139 -16.65 -6.50 20.87
CA ALA A 139 -16.01 -7.17 21.99
C ALA A 139 -16.03 -8.70 21.80
N ALA A 140 -17.15 -9.28 21.39
CA ALA A 140 -17.27 -10.71 21.11
C ALA A 140 -16.33 -11.17 19.98
N LEU A 141 -16.12 -10.35 18.93
CA LEU A 141 -15.11 -10.63 17.90
C LEU A 141 -13.68 -10.59 18.45
N ARG A 142 -13.39 -9.68 19.38
CA ARG A 142 -12.05 -9.60 20.00
C ARG A 142 -11.77 -10.73 20.97
N GLU A 143 -12.79 -11.35 21.56
CA GLU A 143 -12.63 -12.54 22.42
C GLU A 143 -12.23 -13.78 21.62
N ASN A 144 -12.64 -13.90 20.36
CA ASN A 144 -12.22 -15.01 19.52
C ASN A 144 -10.82 -14.74 18.92
N PRO A 145 -9.82 -15.59 19.21
CA PRO A 145 -8.43 -15.34 18.83
C PRO A 145 -8.22 -15.31 17.31
N VAL A 146 -9.04 -16.02 16.53
CA VAL A 146 -8.92 -16.06 15.07
C VAL A 146 -9.43 -14.77 14.44
N THR A 147 -10.57 -14.24 14.93
CA THR A 147 -11.13 -12.96 14.48
C THR A 147 -10.29 -11.78 14.96
N ALA A 148 -9.80 -11.81 16.20
CA ALA A 148 -8.89 -10.79 16.72
C ALA A 148 -7.59 -10.74 15.90
N ALA A 149 -6.93 -11.88 15.68
CA ALA A 149 -5.70 -11.96 14.90
C ALA A 149 -5.90 -11.50 13.44
N PHE A 150 -7.09 -11.73 12.87
CA PHE A 150 -7.44 -11.23 11.55
C PHE A 150 -7.55 -9.69 11.53
N MET A 151 -8.28 -9.11 12.48
CA MET A 151 -8.43 -7.65 12.58
C MET A 151 -7.09 -6.95 12.75
N ASP A 152 -6.24 -7.47 13.65
CA ASP A 152 -4.90 -6.92 13.88
C ASP A 152 -4.00 -7.06 12.64
N ALA A 153 -4.14 -8.17 11.89
CA ALA A 153 -3.43 -8.38 10.64
C ALA A 153 -3.86 -7.41 9.55
N GLU A 154 -5.17 -7.17 9.39
CA GLU A 154 -5.70 -6.17 8.46
C GLU A 154 -5.20 -4.77 8.81
N GLU A 155 -5.25 -4.37 10.09
CA GLU A 155 -4.74 -3.08 10.56
C GLU A 155 -3.25 -2.93 10.26
N THR A 156 -2.44 -3.95 10.55
CA THR A 156 -0.99 -3.91 10.31
C THR A 156 -0.67 -3.76 8.83
N LEU A 157 -1.31 -4.55 7.96
CA LEU A 157 -1.07 -4.48 6.51
C LEU A 157 -1.50 -3.13 5.93
N ASN A 158 -2.64 -2.58 6.39
CA ASN A 158 -3.07 -1.23 6.02
C ASN A 158 -2.09 -0.16 6.55
N GLY A 159 -1.52 -0.38 7.73
CA GLY A 159 -0.48 0.46 8.32
C GLY A 159 0.78 0.53 7.46
N ILE A 160 1.24 -0.59 6.89
CA ILE A 160 2.39 -0.62 5.98
C ILE A 160 2.12 0.25 4.75
N VAL A 161 0.94 0.10 4.13
CA VAL A 161 0.55 0.91 2.95
C VAL A 161 0.49 2.39 3.32
N SER A 162 -0.19 2.72 4.41
CA SER A 162 -0.36 4.11 4.87
C SER A 162 0.99 4.78 5.15
N GLN A 163 1.92 4.09 5.81
CA GLN A 163 3.26 4.61 6.10
C GLN A 163 4.06 4.88 4.83
N VAL A 164 4.08 3.95 3.88
CA VAL A 164 4.78 4.13 2.60
C VAL A 164 4.16 5.28 1.81
N SER A 165 2.84 5.34 1.72
CA SER A 165 2.13 6.42 1.03
C SER A 165 2.39 7.78 1.69
N LYS A 166 2.43 7.84 3.03
CA LYS A 166 2.74 9.06 3.77
C LYS A 166 4.16 9.55 3.49
N LEU A 167 5.14 8.64 3.49
CA LEU A 167 6.53 8.97 3.21
C LEU A 167 6.70 9.54 1.79
N VAL A 168 6.10 8.88 0.80
CA VAL A 168 6.13 9.32 -0.60
C VAL A 168 5.40 10.66 -0.76
N GLY A 169 4.21 10.80 -0.19
CA GLY A 169 3.43 12.04 -0.22
C GLY A 169 4.19 13.22 0.36
N LYS A 170 4.76 13.05 1.57
CA LYS A 170 5.59 14.08 2.22
C LYS A 170 6.84 14.43 1.42
N THR A 171 7.47 13.46 0.76
CA THR A 171 8.62 13.74 -0.11
C THR A 171 8.25 14.63 -1.28
N LEU A 172 7.07 14.42 -1.87
CA LEU A 172 6.56 15.25 -2.97
C LEU A 172 6.12 16.65 -2.49
N GLU A 173 5.53 16.74 -1.29
CA GLU A 173 5.12 18.02 -0.67
C GLU A 173 6.33 18.90 -0.32
N LEU A 174 7.39 18.32 0.24
CA LEU A 174 8.54 19.06 0.76
C LEU A 174 9.66 19.26 -0.29
N GLY A 175 9.68 18.44 -1.35
CA GLY A 175 10.78 18.41 -2.32
C GLY A 175 12.10 17.85 -1.76
N ARG A 176 12.05 17.24 -0.57
CA ARG A 176 13.16 16.56 0.12
C ARG A 176 12.64 15.35 0.91
N ILE A 177 13.54 14.50 1.39
CA ILE A 177 13.17 13.40 2.29
C ILE A 177 12.65 13.99 3.61
N PRO A 178 11.49 13.55 4.12
CA PRO A 178 10.94 14.01 5.40
C PRO A 178 11.71 13.42 6.57
N GLU A 179 11.90 14.22 7.62
CA GLU A 179 12.42 13.76 8.91
C GLU A 179 11.33 13.06 9.74
N PRO A 180 11.69 12.23 10.74
CA PRO A 180 10.71 11.50 11.56
C PRO A 180 9.65 12.38 12.22
N GLU A 181 10.02 13.59 12.65
CA GLU A 181 9.11 14.55 13.28
C GLU A 181 8.03 15.03 12.29
N GLU A 182 8.39 15.22 11.02
CA GLU A 182 7.49 15.66 9.94
C GLU A 182 6.53 14.55 9.48
N LEU A 183 6.81 13.30 9.85
CA LEU A 183 5.92 12.15 9.67
C LEU A 183 4.94 11.99 10.84
N SER A 184 5.09 12.72 11.94
CA SER A 184 4.19 12.65 13.09
C SER A 184 3.07 13.69 13.04
N ASP A 185 3.32 14.82 12.39
CA ASP A 185 2.35 15.91 12.30
C ASP A 185 1.21 15.62 11.31
N GLY A 186 0.03 15.39 11.89
CA GLY A 186 -1.26 15.88 11.40
C GLY A 186 -1.64 15.55 9.96
N CYS A 187 -2.42 14.48 9.80
CA CYS A 187 -3.15 14.09 8.58
C CYS A 187 -4.20 15.14 8.10
N CYS A 188 -4.17 16.40 8.56
CA CYS A 188 -5.25 17.37 8.33
C CYS A 188 -4.81 18.84 8.16
N ASN A 189 -3.60 19.15 7.67
CA ASN A 189 -3.22 20.56 7.44
C ASN A 189 -2.46 20.85 6.13
N SER A 190 -3.00 20.39 5.00
CA SER A 190 -2.57 20.90 3.69
C SER A 190 -3.66 20.76 2.62
N GLY A 191 -4.49 21.79 2.49
CA GLY A 191 -4.99 22.27 1.19
C GLY A 191 -6.33 21.74 0.68
N GLY A 192 -7.41 22.50 0.96
CA GLY A 192 -8.42 22.80 -0.05
C GLY A 192 -9.51 21.77 -0.34
N CYS A 193 -10.39 21.48 0.63
CA CYS A 193 -11.76 21.08 0.32
C CYS A 193 -12.63 22.35 0.29
N GLY A 194 -12.69 23.00 -0.88
CA GLY A 194 -13.66 24.05 -1.14
C GLY A 194 -15.02 23.42 -1.43
N CYS A 195 -15.84 23.25 -0.41
CA CYS A 195 -17.28 23.07 -0.57
C CYS A 195 -17.91 24.45 -0.75
N HIS A 196 -18.45 24.70 -1.94
CA HIS A 196 -19.47 25.70 -2.25
C HIS A 196 -20.64 24.95 -2.90
#